data_AF-A0A800FA21-F1
#
_entry.id   AF-A0A800FA21-F1
#
_cell.length_a   1.000
_cell.length_b   1.000
_cell.length_c   1.000
_cell.angle_alpha   90.00
_cell.angle_beta   90.00
_cell.angle_gamma   90.00
#
_symmetry.space_group_name_H-M   'P 1'
#
loop_
_entity.id
_entity.type
_entity.pdbx_description
1 polymer ?
#
loop_
_entity_poly.entity_id
_entity_poly.type
_entity_poly.pdbx_seq_one_letter_code
_entity_poly.pdbx_strand_id
1 'polypeptide(L)'
;MTIRASTLLSGRRERLERILERELQPPTPAEANTPLEPHVREFLREEAEDLYWNEIAWEHITCEEALEGGALTELAFPGFLAFIRGLLLREVMPDSLAPASPRPQVVEDILDFLCARVVELEEGLAAGDGDDLAQTRSEMEMTSRLVDHVLYRFHELAPEDVDRVEAGRRASA
;
A
#
# COMPACT_ATOMS: atom_id res chain seq x y z
N MET A 1 -11.02 10.19 4.68
CA MET A 1 -9.84 9.94 5.53
C MET A 1 -10.08 10.43 6.96
N THR A 2 -9.74 9.64 7.99
CA THR A 2 -9.80 10.04 9.41
C THR A 2 -8.48 10.72 9.84
N ILE A 3 -8.50 11.49 10.93
CA ILE A 3 -7.27 12.12 11.48
C ILE A 3 -6.22 11.06 11.86
N ARG A 4 -6.67 9.89 12.33
CA ARG A 4 -5.77 8.79 12.69
C ARG A 4 -5.10 8.18 11.46
N ALA A 5 -5.87 7.93 10.40
CA ALA A 5 -5.34 7.41 9.14
C ALA A 5 -4.33 8.38 8.51
N SER A 6 -4.62 9.68 8.51
CA SER A 6 -3.68 10.69 8.01
C SER A 6 -2.41 10.77 8.87
N THR A 7 -2.54 10.68 10.19
CA THR A 7 -1.39 10.65 11.12
C THR A 7 -0.53 9.42 10.89
N LEU A 8 -1.16 8.24 10.67
CA LEU A 8 -0.45 7.01 10.35
C LEU A 8 0.36 7.17 9.05
N LEU A 9 -0.27 7.66 7.98
CA LEU A 9 0.39 7.84 6.68
C LEU A 9 1.55 8.83 6.77
N SER A 10 1.35 9.98 7.44
CA SER A 10 2.42 10.96 7.65
C SER A 10 3.57 10.38 8.48
N GLY A 11 3.28 9.68 9.58
CA GLY A 11 4.31 9.04 10.40
C GLY A 11 5.08 7.96 9.65
N ARG A 12 4.44 7.26 8.72
CA ARG A 12 5.09 6.28 7.82
C ARG A 12 6.08 6.97 6.89
N ARG A 13 5.67 8.05 6.22
CA ARG A 13 6.54 8.86 5.35
C ARG A 13 7.73 9.42 6.13
N GLU A 14 7.50 10.04 7.29
CA GLU A 14 8.57 10.57 8.15
C GLU A 14 9.58 9.50 8.59
N ARG A 15 9.10 8.27 8.88
CA ARG A 15 9.99 7.15 9.21
C ARG A 15 10.88 6.77 8.02
N LEU A 16 10.33 6.70 6.81
CA LEU A 16 11.11 6.41 5.61
C LEU A 16 12.16 7.50 5.37
N GLU A 17 11.78 8.77 5.44
CA GLU A 17 12.69 9.90 5.28
C GLU A 17 13.85 9.87 6.28
N ARG A 18 13.54 9.53 7.54
CA ARG A 18 14.55 9.40 8.59
C ARG A 18 15.53 8.25 8.33
N ILE A 19 15.05 7.09 7.87
CA ILE A 19 15.91 5.94 7.58
C ILE A 19 16.78 6.20 6.35
N LEU A 20 16.22 6.85 5.33
CA LEU A 20 16.90 7.18 4.08
C LEU A 20 17.76 8.45 4.15
N GLU A 21 17.63 9.22 5.22
CA GLU A 21 18.33 10.50 5.43
C GLU A 21 18.07 11.52 4.30
N ARG A 22 16.87 11.48 3.71
CA ARG A 22 16.43 12.38 2.63
C ARG A 22 14.92 12.52 2.61
N GLU A 23 14.43 13.61 2.04
CA GLU A 23 12.99 13.77 1.77
C GLU A 23 12.52 12.79 0.70
N LEU A 24 11.28 12.31 0.86
CA LEU A 24 10.62 11.50 -0.15
C LEU A 24 10.12 12.41 -1.27
N GLN A 25 10.50 12.11 -2.50
CA GLN A 25 10.00 12.88 -3.63
C GLN A 25 8.57 12.46 -3.96
N PRO A 26 7.61 13.39 -4.05
CA PRO A 26 6.30 13.08 -4.58
C PRO A 26 6.40 12.77 -6.09
N PRO A 27 5.38 12.09 -6.67
CA PRO A 27 5.23 12.00 -8.12
C PRO A 27 5.32 13.39 -8.76
N THR A 28 5.78 13.46 -10.01
CA THR A 28 6.08 14.76 -10.60
C THR A 28 4.82 15.64 -10.67
N PRO A 29 4.93 16.97 -10.48
CA PRO A 29 3.76 17.85 -10.50
C PRO A 29 2.94 17.78 -11.80
N ALA A 30 3.55 17.44 -12.94
CA ALA A 30 2.83 17.26 -14.19
C ALA A 30 1.87 16.06 -14.16
N GLU A 31 2.27 14.97 -13.51
CA GLU A 31 1.47 13.75 -13.36
C GLU A 31 0.35 13.97 -12.35
N ALA A 32 0.68 14.57 -11.19
CA ALA A 32 -0.28 14.87 -10.14
C ALA A 32 -1.39 15.84 -10.56
N ASN A 33 -1.10 16.74 -11.51
CA ASN A 33 -2.05 17.73 -12.02
C ASN A 33 -2.75 17.30 -13.32
N THR A 34 -2.55 16.07 -13.80
CA THR A 34 -3.28 15.57 -14.97
C THR A 34 -4.75 15.38 -14.60
N PRO A 35 -5.70 16.07 -15.26
CA PRO A 35 -7.11 15.94 -14.93
C PRO A 35 -7.60 14.50 -15.08
N LEU A 36 -8.24 13.98 -14.04
CA LEU A 36 -8.91 12.69 -14.06
C LEU A 36 -10.37 12.92 -13.70
N GLU A 37 -11.28 12.40 -14.53
CA GLU A 37 -12.71 12.53 -14.26
C GLU A 37 -13.06 11.85 -12.92
N PRO A 38 -13.88 12.47 -12.05
CA PRO A 38 -14.12 11.95 -10.70
C PRO A 38 -14.58 10.50 -10.68
N HIS A 39 -15.46 10.10 -11.60
CA HIS A 39 -15.96 8.74 -11.69
C HIS A 39 -14.89 7.72 -12.10
N VAL A 40 -13.89 8.13 -12.89
CA VAL A 40 -12.75 7.25 -13.25
C VAL A 40 -11.82 7.09 -12.05
N ARG A 41 -11.58 8.17 -11.30
CA ARG A 41 -10.79 8.13 -10.06
C ARG A 41 -11.42 7.20 -9.03
N GLU A 42 -12.73 7.34 -8.83
CA GLU A 42 -13.53 6.50 -7.93
C GLU A 42 -13.52 5.03 -8.37
N PHE A 43 -13.81 4.76 -9.64
CA PHE A 43 -13.76 3.41 -10.20
C PHE A 43 -12.41 2.72 -9.97
N LEU A 44 -11.29 3.39 -10.28
CA LEU A 44 -9.96 2.78 -10.12
C LEU A 44 -9.59 2.55 -8.65
N ARG A 45 -10.08 3.39 -7.74
CA ARG A 45 -9.93 3.18 -6.30
C ARG A 45 -10.74 1.95 -5.86
N GLU A 46 -11.99 1.83 -6.30
CA GLU A 46 -12.86 0.68 -5.99
C GLU A 46 -12.26 -0.63 -6.53
N GLU A 47 -11.69 -0.64 -7.73
CA GLU A 47 -11.01 -1.82 -8.27
C GLU A 47 -9.81 -2.26 -7.40
N ALA A 48 -9.07 -1.31 -6.82
CA ALA A 48 -8.01 -1.63 -5.87
C ALA A 48 -8.56 -2.18 -4.55
N GLU A 49 -9.66 -1.63 -4.04
CA GLU A 49 -10.34 -2.13 -2.86
C GLU A 49 -10.83 -3.57 -3.08
N ASP A 50 -11.45 -3.85 -4.22
CA ASP A 50 -11.90 -5.20 -4.60
C ASP A 50 -10.72 -6.18 -4.69
N LEU A 51 -9.60 -5.79 -5.30
CA LEU A 51 -8.38 -6.60 -5.29
C LEU A 51 -7.92 -6.89 -3.86
N TYR A 52 -7.86 -5.88 -2.99
CA TYR A 52 -7.47 -6.06 -1.59
C TYR A 52 -8.39 -7.05 -0.86
N TRP A 53 -9.71 -6.89 -0.98
CA TRP A 53 -10.67 -7.76 -0.31
C TRP A 53 -10.63 -9.20 -0.80
N ASN A 54 -10.42 -9.39 -2.11
CA ASN A 54 -10.27 -10.72 -2.69
C ASN A 54 -9.04 -11.46 -2.11
N GLU A 55 -7.90 -10.78 -2.00
CA GLU A 55 -6.68 -11.39 -1.46
C GLU A 55 -6.81 -11.68 0.04
N ILE A 56 -7.43 -10.77 0.82
CA ILE A 56 -7.71 -11.03 2.24
C ILE A 56 -8.66 -12.21 2.42
N ALA A 57 -9.72 -12.30 1.62
CA ALA A 57 -10.64 -13.43 1.67
C ALA A 57 -9.92 -14.75 1.32
N TRP A 58 -9.00 -14.73 0.36
CA TRP A 58 -8.17 -15.88 0.01
C TRP A 58 -7.27 -16.30 1.17
N GLU A 59 -6.49 -15.38 1.73
CA GLU A 59 -5.58 -15.66 2.85
C GLU A 59 -6.33 -16.15 4.10
N HIS A 60 -7.54 -15.64 4.35
CA HIS A 60 -8.40 -16.11 5.43
C HIS A 60 -8.82 -17.57 5.28
N ILE A 61 -8.89 -18.08 4.03
CA ILE A 61 -9.25 -19.47 3.74
C ILE A 61 -8.01 -20.38 3.72
N THR A 62 -6.92 -19.91 3.13
CA THR A 62 -5.76 -20.76 2.82
C THR A 62 -4.65 -20.67 3.86
N CYS A 63 -4.47 -19.52 4.50
CA CYS A 63 -3.30 -19.18 5.31
C CYS A 63 -1.97 -19.51 4.58
N GLU A 64 -1.95 -19.45 3.25
CA GLU A 64 -0.85 -19.98 2.43
C GLU A 64 0.45 -19.20 2.67
N GLU A 65 0.33 -17.89 2.87
CA GLU A 65 1.49 -17.01 3.06
C GLU A 65 1.89 -16.85 4.54
N ALA A 66 1.27 -17.61 5.45
CA ALA A 66 1.65 -17.64 6.87
C ALA A 66 2.94 -18.47 7.09
N LEU A 67 4.09 -17.88 6.77
CA LEU A 67 5.40 -18.52 6.89
C LEU A 67 6.02 -18.41 8.30
N GLU A 68 6.91 -19.35 8.64
CA GLU A 68 7.79 -19.27 9.82
C GLU A 68 8.78 -18.09 9.66
N GLY A 69 8.33 -16.90 10.07
CA GLY A 69 9.04 -15.63 9.86
C GLY A 69 8.12 -14.41 9.68
N GLY A 70 6.80 -14.64 9.57
CA GLY A 70 5.79 -13.61 9.30
C GLY A 70 5.35 -13.64 7.84
N ALA A 71 4.13 -13.17 7.57
CA ALA A 71 3.55 -13.24 6.24
C ALA A 71 4.36 -12.42 5.21
N LEU A 72 4.64 -13.02 4.04
CA LEU A 72 5.24 -12.31 2.92
C LEU A 72 4.16 -11.54 2.17
N THR A 73 3.88 -10.32 2.63
CA THR A 73 2.81 -9.47 2.08
C THR A 73 2.88 -9.28 0.56
N GLU A 74 4.07 -9.28 -0.06
CA GLU A 74 4.16 -9.17 -1.52
C GLU A 74 3.64 -10.41 -2.27
N LEU A 75 3.68 -11.59 -1.64
CA LEU A 75 3.15 -12.83 -2.19
C LEU A 75 1.64 -12.95 -1.97
N ALA A 76 1.12 -12.38 -0.89
CA ALA A 76 -0.33 -12.31 -0.62
C ALA A 76 -1.05 -11.29 -1.52
N PHE A 77 -0.35 -10.26 -2.03
CA PHE A 77 -0.98 -9.17 -2.82
C PHE A 77 -0.36 -8.97 -4.21
N PRO A 78 -0.14 -10.02 -5.02
CA PRO A 78 0.58 -9.90 -6.28
C PRO A 78 -0.22 -9.10 -7.32
N GLY A 79 -1.54 -9.34 -7.40
CA GLY A 79 -2.44 -8.64 -8.31
C GLY A 79 -2.58 -7.16 -7.95
N PHE A 80 -2.80 -6.88 -6.66
CA PHE A 80 -2.87 -5.51 -6.13
C PHE A 80 -1.58 -4.73 -6.40
N LEU A 81 -0.39 -5.30 -6.10
CA LEU A 81 0.89 -4.62 -6.33
C LEU A 81 1.22 -4.47 -7.82
N ALA A 82 0.72 -5.34 -8.69
CA ALA A 82 0.78 -5.13 -10.14
C ALA A 82 -0.11 -3.96 -10.58
N PHE A 83 -1.32 -3.85 -10.04
CA PHE A 83 -2.25 -2.75 -10.30
C PHE A 83 -1.65 -1.39 -9.90
N ILE A 84 -1.07 -1.28 -8.69
CA ILE A 84 -0.38 -0.06 -8.23
C ILE A 84 0.77 0.32 -9.19
N ARG A 85 1.56 -0.64 -9.66
CA ARG A 85 2.62 -0.38 -10.65
C ARG A 85 2.04 0.14 -11.97
N GLY A 86 0.92 -0.40 -12.42
CA GLY A 86 0.22 0.08 -13.61
C GLY A 86 -0.27 1.52 -13.47
N LEU A 87 -0.77 1.92 -12.30
CA LEU A 87 -1.16 3.29 -12.00
C LEU A 87 0.02 4.27 -11.94
N LEU A 88 1.24 3.79 -11.75
CA LEU A 88 2.46 4.62 -11.67
C LEU A 88 3.32 4.50 -12.94
N LEU A 89 2.85 3.79 -13.96
CA LEU A 89 3.63 3.51 -15.15
C LEU A 89 3.89 4.80 -15.95
N ARG A 90 5.17 5.11 -16.19
CA ARG A 90 5.63 6.28 -16.96
C ARG A 90 6.11 5.95 -18.37
N GLU A 91 6.52 4.71 -18.58
CA GLU A 91 7.08 4.25 -19.84
C GLU A 91 6.35 2.99 -20.29
N VAL A 92 6.06 2.92 -21.59
CA VAL A 92 5.49 1.76 -22.25
C VAL A 92 6.43 1.32 -23.37
N MET A 93 6.29 0.07 -23.81
CA MET A 93 7.07 -0.40 -24.95
C MET A 93 6.76 0.43 -26.21
N PRO A 94 7.73 0.59 -27.13
CA PRO A 94 7.56 1.41 -28.33
C PRO A 94 6.39 1.00 -29.24
N ASP A 95 5.96 -0.26 -29.16
CA ASP A 95 4.85 -0.85 -29.91
C ASP A 95 3.50 -0.80 -29.17
N SER A 96 3.47 -0.17 -27.99
CA SER A 96 2.23 0.00 -27.21
C SER A 96 1.20 0.82 -27.97
N LEU A 97 -0.05 0.34 -27.99
CA LEU A 97 -1.18 1.00 -28.64
C LEU A 97 -1.66 2.25 -27.89
N ALA A 98 -1.24 2.42 -26.64
CA ALA A 98 -1.57 3.57 -25.80
C ALA A 98 -0.31 4.07 -25.06
N PRO A 99 -0.18 5.38 -24.84
CA PRO A 99 0.90 5.93 -24.03
C PRO A 99 0.75 5.51 -22.57
N ALA A 100 1.83 5.63 -21.82
CA ALA A 100 1.76 5.60 -20.37
C ALA A 100 0.87 6.74 -19.86
N SER A 101 0.02 6.45 -18.88
CA SER A 101 -0.92 7.42 -18.30
C SER A 101 -0.89 7.24 -16.78
N PRO A 102 0.16 7.74 -16.09
CA PRO A 102 0.26 7.62 -14.64
C PRO A 102 -0.90 8.36 -13.96
N ARG A 103 -1.37 7.79 -12.85
CA ARG A 103 -2.50 8.24 -12.04
C ARG A 103 -2.12 8.23 -10.55
N PRO A 104 -1.09 8.98 -10.13
CA PRO A 104 -0.64 9.01 -8.74
C PRO A 104 -1.73 9.41 -7.75
N GLN A 105 -2.68 10.27 -8.17
CA GLN A 105 -3.82 10.69 -7.35
C GLN A 105 -4.75 9.54 -6.94
N VAL A 106 -4.81 8.46 -7.73
CA VAL A 106 -5.55 7.24 -7.35
C VAL A 106 -4.76 6.45 -6.31
N VAL A 107 -3.44 6.38 -6.44
CA VAL A 107 -2.58 5.69 -5.46
C VAL A 107 -2.61 6.39 -4.10
N GLU A 108 -2.75 7.72 -4.07
CA GLU A 108 -2.99 8.47 -2.84
C GLU A 108 -4.31 8.06 -2.16
N ASP A 109 -5.41 7.96 -2.92
CA ASP A 109 -6.70 7.49 -2.37
C ASP A 109 -6.62 6.06 -1.84
N ILE A 110 -5.84 5.21 -2.52
CA ILE A 110 -5.62 3.82 -2.09
C ILE A 110 -4.79 3.78 -0.80
N LEU A 111 -3.78 4.63 -0.65
CA LEU A 111 -3.03 4.77 0.60
C LEU A 111 -3.95 5.24 1.74
N ASP A 112 -4.86 6.18 1.48
CA ASP A 112 -5.85 6.63 2.45
C ASP A 112 -6.78 5.48 2.88
N PHE A 113 -7.24 4.65 1.94
CA PHE A 113 -8.03 3.44 2.21
C PHE A 113 -7.25 2.45 3.09
N LEU A 114 -6.03 2.08 2.69
CA LEU A 114 -5.22 1.11 3.42
C LEU A 114 -4.91 1.59 4.85
N CYS A 115 -4.56 2.87 5.02
CA CYS A 115 -4.33 3.45 6.34
C CYS A 115 -5.60 3.49 7.20
N ALA A 116 -6.76 3.77 6.60
CA ALA A 116 -8.03 3.69 7.32
C ALA A 116 -8.34 2.26 7.78
N ARG A 117 -8.07 1.26 6.93
CA ARG A 117 -8.26 -0.15 7.27
C ARG A 117 -7.34 -0.62 8.40
N VAL A 118 -6.08 -0.20 8.40
CA VAL A 118 -5.16 -0.49 9.53
C VAL A 118 -5.71 0.06 10.84
N VAL A 119 -6.18 1.31 10.85
CA VAL A 119 -6.75 1.93 12.06
C VAL A 119 -8.01 1.19 12.52
N GLU A 120 -8.89 0.80 11.60
CA GLU A 120 -10.10 0.03 11.91
C GLU A 120 -9.75 -1.31 12.57
N LEU A 121 -8.77 -2.03 12.02
CA LEU A 121 -8.31 -3.31 12.56
C LEU A 121 -7.64 -3.14 13.93
N GLU A 122 -6.82 -2.11 14.12
CA GLU A 122 -6.23 -1.76 15.42
C GLU A 122 -7.30 -1.46 16.48
N GLU A 123 -8.35 -0.71 16.11
CA GLU A 123 -9.46 -0.37 17.01
C GLU A 123 -10.28 -1.61 17.38
N GLY A 124 -10.57 -2.50 16.43
CA GLY A 124 -11.24 -3.78 16.69
C GLY A 124 -10.43 -4.69 17.62
N LEU A 125 -9.12 -4.81 17.40
CA LEU A 125 -8.22 -5.55 18.29
C LEU A 125 -8.18 -4.97 19.71
N ALA A 126 -8.19 -3.64 19.84
CA ALA A 126 -8.18 -2.98 21.14
C ALA A 126 -9.51 -3.12 21.89
N ALA A 127 -10.64 -3.14 21.16
CA ALA A 127 -11.97 -3.39 21.73
C ALA A 127 -12.15 -4.85 22.15
N GLY A 128 -11.38 -5.78 21.56
CA GLY A 128 -11.61 -7.21 21.72
C GLY A 128 -12.86 -7.68 20.97
N ASP A 129 -13.32 -6.91 19.99
CA ASP A 129 -14.48 -7.22 19.17
C ASP A 129 -14.07 -8.18 18.04
N GLY A 130 -14.61 -9.40 18.04
CA GLY A 130 -14.42 -10.38 16.97
C GLY A 130 -14.25 -11.81 17.46
N ASP A 131 -14.73 -12.76 16.65
CA ASP A 131 -14.63 -14.20 16.95
C ASP A 131 -13.20 -14.75 16.76
N ASP A 132 -12.35 -14.08 15.97
CA ASP A 132 -10.96 -14.49 15.71
C ASP A 132 -9.96 -13.32 15.75
N LEU A 133 -9.48 -12.99 16.96
CA LEU A 133 -8.47 -11.96 17.18
C LEU A 133 -7.12 -12.27 16.52
N ALA A 134 -6.79 -13.55 16.28
CA ALA A 134 -5.54 -13.93 15.64
C ALA A 134 -5.59 -13.60 14.14
N GLN A 135 -6.73 -13.90 13.50
CA GLN A 135 -6.99 -13.54 12.11
C GLN A 135 -6.99 -12.01 11.93
N THR A 136 -7.71 -11.26 12.76
CA THR A 136 -7.72 -9.78 12.71
C THR A 136 -6.31 -9.20 12.87
N ARG A 137 -5.48 -9.79 13.75
CA ARG A 137 -4.09 -9.37 13.90
C ARG A 137 -3.26 -9.66 12.65
N SER A 138 -3.41 -10.84 12.07
CA SER A 138 -2.72 -11.20 10.83
C SER A 138 -3.09 -10.27 9.69
N GLU A 139 -4.39 -9.98 9.51
CA GLU A 139 -4.86 -8.99 8.54
C GLU A 139 -4.23 -7.62 8.80
N MET A 140 -4.26 -7.14 10.05
CA MET A 140 -3.67 -5.85 10.40
C MET A 140 -2.18 -5.78 10.04
N GLU A 141 -1.42 -6.83 10.32
CA GLU A 141 0.01 -6.89 10.04
C GLU A 141 0.29 -6.88 8.53
N MET A 142 -0.48 -7.66 7.76
CA MET A 142 -0.41 -7.69 6.30
C MET A 142 -0.78 -6.34 5.67
N THR A 143 -1.89 -5.73 6.09
CA THR A 143 -2.33 -4.43 5.54
C THR A 143 -1.36 -3.32 5.93
N SER A 144 -0.83 -3.35 7.16
CA SER A 144 0.21 -2.42 7.61
C SER A 144 1.49 -2.53 6.78
N ARG A 145 1.87 -3.76 6.41
CA ARG A 145 2.97 -4.03 5.49
C ARG A 145 2.67 -3.57 4.07
N LEU A 146 1.45 -3.76 3.59
CA LEU A 146 1.04 -3.38 2.25
C LEU A 146 1.15 -1.87 2.04
N VAL A 147 0.80 -1.06 3.05
CA VAL A 147 1.03 0.40 3.04
C VAL A 147 2.49 0.73 2.72
N ASP A 148 3.45 0.06 3.35
CA ASP A 148 4.88 0.31 3.11
C ASP A 148 5.26 -0.07 1.66
N HIS A 149 4.80 -1.24 1.17
CA HIS A 149 5.07 -1.67 -0.22
C HIS A 149 4.47 -0.73 -1.27
N VAL A 150 3.31 -0.13 -1.01
CA VAL A 150 2.72 0.90 -1.86
C VAL A 150 3.53 2.19 -1.79
N LEU A 151 3.97 2.63 -0.60
CA LEU A 151 4.83 3.81 -0.45
C LEU A 151 6.16 3.66 -1.19
N TYR A 152 6.77 2.46 -1.19
CA TYR A 152 8.02 2.21 -1.92
C TYR A 152 7.85 2.44 -3.42
N ARG A 153 6.72 1.98 -3.98
CA ARG A 153 6.39 2.16 -5.39
C ARG A 153 6.01 3.60 -5.69
N PHE A 154 5.21 4.23 -4.82
CA PHE A 154 4.75 5.61 -4.97
C PHE A 154 5.89 6.62 -4.97
N HIS A 155 6.93 6.39 -4.15
CA HIS A 155 8.13 7.21 -4.06
C HIS A 155 9.32 6.67 -4.86
N GLU A 156 9.09 5.65 -5.69
CA GLU A 156 10.08 5.05 -6.58
C GLU A 156 11.41 4.71 -5.89
N LEU A 157 11.33 4.11 -4.69
CA LEU A 157 12.52 3.74 -3.94
C LEU A 157 13.35 2.71 -4.72
N ALA A 158 14.65 2.96 -4.78
CA ALA A 158 15.59 2.00 -5.34
C ALA A 158 15.62 0.71 -4.48
N PRO A 159 15.96 -0.45 -5.05
CA PRO A 159 16.06 -1.70 -4.27
C PRO A 159 16.93 -1.57 -3.02
N GLU A 160 18.05 -0.83 -3.12
CA GLU A 160 18.98 -0.55 -2.02
C GLU A 160 18.32 0.24 -0.88
N ASP A 161 17.46 1.20 -1.22
CA ASP A 161 16.70 2.01 -0.26
C ASP A 161 15.63 1.15 0.44
N VAL A 162 14.95 0.28 -0.32
CA VAL A 162 13.98 -0.68 0.24
C VAL A 162 14.66 -1.62 1.22
N ASP A 163 15.81 -2.20 0.85
CA ASP A 163 16.60 -3.08 1.71
C ASP A 163 17.01 -2.38 3.01
N ARG A 164 17.44 -1.11 2.92
CA ARG A 164 17.81 -0.29 4.08
C ARG A 164 16.61 -0.03 5.01
N VAL A 165 15.45 0.29 4.45
CA VAL A 165 14.21 0.50 5.22
C VAL A 165 13.76 -0.79 5.92
N GLU A 166 13.82 -1.91 5.22
CA GLU A 166 13.44 -3.22 5.75
C GLU A 166 14.41 -3.69 6.84
N ALA A 167 15.72 -3.46 6.66
CA ALA A 167 16.72 -3.70 7.70
C ALA A 167 16.46 -2.83 8.95
N GLY A 168 16.17 -1.54 8.77
CA GLY A 168 15.84 -0.63 9.87
C GLY A 168 14.58 -1.03 10.63
N ARG A 169 13.60 -1.63 9.95
CA ARG A 169 12.39 -2.19 10.58
C ARG A 169 12.72 -3.39 11.46
N ARG A 170 13.48 -4.36 10.94
CA ARG A 170 13.86 -5.57 11.68
C ARG A 170 14.68 -5.26 12.94
N ALA A 171 15.45 -4.17 12.93
CA ALA A 171 16.19 -3.71 14.09
C ALA A 171 15.33 -3.01 15.17
N SER A 172 14.10 -2.62 14.83
CA SER A 172 13.18 -1.87 15.71
C SER A 172 11.98 -2.71 16.19
N ALA A 173 11.86 -3.96 15.71
CA ALA A 173 10.84 -4.94 16.09
C ALA A 173 11.41 -5.92 17.13
#